data_AF-A0A093QW67-F1
#
_entry.id   AF-A0A093QW67-F1
#
_cell.length_a   1.000
_cell.length_b   1.000
_cell.length_c   1.000
_cell.angle_alpha   90.00
_cell.angle_beta   90.00
_cell.angle_gamma   90.00
#
_symmetry.space_group_name_H-M   'P 1'
#
loop_
_entity.id
_entity.type
_entity.pdbx_description
1 polymer ?
#
loop_
_entity_poly.entity_id
_entity_poly.type
_entity_poly.pdbx_seq_one_letter_code
_entity_poly.pdbx_strand_id
1 'polypeptide(L)'
;RSSEEHISHAYHLLMTRLNEEHAEMRFSAFQIVQELFARSHQFRTLVISNFQEFLELTVGIDHEQPLPPPKEVAQKLRKAALKSVQDWHEKYGEAYKQLALGYHFLKQNKKV
;
A
#
# COMPACT_ATOMS: atom_id res chain seq x y z
N ARG A 1 1.50 -25.30 -1.66
CA ARG A 1 0.43 -25.06 -0.67
C ARG A 1 0.93 -24.26 0.54
N SER A 2 1.92 -24.76 1.30
CA SER A 2 2.51 -24.01 2.44
C SER A 2 3.03 -22.60 2.10
N SER A 3 3.63 -22.38 0.93
CA SER A 3 4.09 -21.04 0.52
C SER A 3 2.94 -20.02 0.41
N GLU A 4 1.76 -20.43 -0.02
CA GLU A 4 0.63 -19.50 -0.20
C GLU A 4 0.01 -19.10 1.14
N GLU A 5 -0.01 -20.04 2.10
CA GLU A 5 -0.41 -19.78 3.48
C GLU A 5 0.55 -18.80 4.16
N HIS A 6 1.86 -18.97 3.98
CA HIS A 6 2.85 -18.03 4.52
C HIS A 6 2.71 -16.63 3.91
N ILE A 7 2.46 -16.53 2.60
CA ILE A 7 2.23 -15.24 1.93
C ILE A 7 0.97 -14.56 2.45
N SER A 8 -0.11 -15.32 2.65
CA SER A 8 -1.33 -14.80 3.26
C SER A 8 -1.07 -14.32 4.69
N HIS A 9 -0.37 -15.11 5.50
CA HIS A 9 -0.04 -14.71 6.87
C HIS A 9 0.84 -13.45 6.92
N ALA A 10 1.84 -13.35 6.04
CA ALA A 10 2.68 -12.16 5.91
C ALA A 10 1.85 -10.93 5.52
N TYR A 11 0.90 -11.07 4.60
CA TYR A 11 -0.03 -9.99 4.24
C TYR A 11 -0.81 -9.49 5.45
N HIS A 12 -1.45 -10.39 6.20
CA HIS A 12 -2.22 -10.00 7.39
C HIS A 12 -1.35 -9.35 8.46
N LEU A 13 -0.14 -9.88 8.70
CA LEU A 13 0.81 -9.30 9.64
C LEU A 13 1.21 -7.88 9.22
N LEU A 14 1.50 -7.67 7.93
CA LEU A 14 1.90 -6.35 7.42
C LEU A 14 0.76 -5.34 7.45
N MET A 15 -0.48 -5.75 7.15
CA MET A 15 -1.65 -4.88 7.29
C MET A 15 -1.87 -4.46 8.75
N THR A 16 -1.68 -5.37 9.71
CA THR A 16 -1.71 -5.02 11.14
C THR A 16 -0.64 -3.98 11.49
N ARG A 17 0.60 -4.13 10.99
CA ARG A 17 1.67 -3.13 11.20
C ARG A 17 1.38 -1.79 10.51
N LEU A 18 0.76 -1.81 9.34
CA LEU A 18 0.32 -0.61 8.63
C LEU A 18 -0.81 0.12 9.36
N ASN A 19 -1.53 -0.52 10.27
CA ASN A 19 -2.59 0.10 11.04
C ASN A 19 -2.10 0.70 12.39
N GLU A 20 -0.83 0.49 12.77
CA GLU A 20 -0.30 1.06 14.01
C GLU A 20 -0.31 2.58 14.00
N GLU A 21 -0.55 3.22 15.15
CA GLU A 21 -0.57 4.68 15.28
C GLU A 21 0.84 5.28 15.34
N HIS A 22 1.71 4.87 14.42
CA HIS A 22 3.10 5.29 14.35
C HIS A 22 3.68 5.20 12.93
N ALA A 23 4.12 6.32 12.36
CA ALA A 23 4.55 6.38 10.96
C ALA A 23 5.79 5.56 10.65
N GLU A 24 6.74 5.39 11.58
CA GLU A 24 7.93 4.56 11.35
C GLU A 24 7.57 3.08 11.25
N MET A 25 6.58 2.63 12.03
CA MET A 25 6.08 1.25 12.00
C MET A 25 5.38 0.99 10.68
N ARG A 26 4.49 1.92 10.27
CA ARG A 26 3.83 1.87 8.96
C ARG A 26 4.83 1.91 7.81
N PHE A 27 5.84 2.79 7.88
CA PHE A 27 6.84 2.91 6.81
C PHE A 27 7.69 1.65 6.68
N SER A 28 8.12 1.07 7.79
CA SER A 28 8.89 -0.18 7.79
C SER A 28 8.07 -1.34 7.20
N ALA A 29 6.79 -1.45 7.57
CA ALA A 29 5.88 -2.43 7.00
C ALA A 29 5.66 -2.22 5.49
N PHE A 30 5.47 -0.96 5.07
CA PHE A 30 5.29 -0.60 3.68
C PHE A 30 6.48 -1.02 2.79
N GLN A 31 7.72 -0.88 3.26
CA GLN A 31 8.90 -1.31 2.50
C GLN A 31 8.88 -2.81 2.20
N ILE A 32 8.39 -3.63 3.14
CA ILE A 32 8.24 -5.07 2.93
C ILE A 32 7.08 -5.36 1.97
N VAL A 33 5.95 -4.65 2.12
CA VAL A 33 4.82 -4.72 1.19
C VAL A 33 5.27 -4.44 -0.24
N GLN A 34 6.13 -3.44 -0.44
CA GLN A 34 6.65 -3.07 -1.75
C GLN A 34 7.40 -4.22 -2.44
N GLU A 35 8.31 -4.87 -1.72
CA GLU A 35 9.08 -6.00 -2.23
C GLU A 35 8.19 -7.22 -2.53
N LEU A 36 7.27 -7.54 -1.61
CA LEU A 36 6.39 -8.70 -1.77
C LEU A 36 5.37 -8.51 -2.91
N PHE A 37 4.85 -7.30 -3.08
CA PHE A 37 3.93 -6.97 -4.18
C PHE A 37 4.58 -7.17 -5.55
N ALA A 38 5.85 -6.80 -5.69
CA ALA A 38 6.59 -6.96 -6.93
C ALA A 38 6.90 -8.43 -7.25
N ARG A 39 7.15 -9.25 -6.22
CA ARG A 39 7.67 -10.63 -6.36
C ARG A 39 6.60 -11.72 -6.29
N SER A 40 5.45 -11.46 -5.66
CA SER A 40 4.39 -12.46 -5.43
C SER A 40 3.06 -12.02 -6.03
N HIS A 41 2.58 -12.79 -7.01
CA HIS A 41 1.25 -12.58 -7.60
C HIS A 41 0.15 -12.65 -6.54
N GLN A 42 0.19 -13.68 -5.67
CA GLN A 42 -0.81 -13.85 -4.63
C GLN A 42 -0.81 -12.66 -3.65
N PHE A 43 0.36 -12.21 -3.21
CA PHE A 43 0.46 -11.06 -2.31
C PHE A 43 -0.11 -9.79 -2.94
N ARG A 44 0.25 -9.55 -4.21
CA ARG A 44 -0.31 -8.45 -5.00
C ARG A 44 -1.83 -8.52 -5.07
N THR A 45 -2.41 -9.69 -5.35
CA THR A 45 -3.86 -9.87 -5.38
C THR A 45 -4.52 -9.52 -4.05
N LEU A 46 -3.91 -9.91 -2.92
CA LEU A 46 -4.42 -9.56 -1.58
C LEU A 46 -4.40 -8.04 -1.33
N VAL A 47 -3.28 -7.37 -1.62
CA VAL A 47 -3.17 -5.90 -1.48
C VAL A 47 -4.18 -5.18 -2.38
N ILE A 48 -4.32 -5.63 -3.63
CA ILE A 48 -5.26 -5.01 -4.58
C ILE A 48 -6.71 -5.24 -4.15
N SER A 49 -7.06 -6.41 -3.60
CA SER A 49 -8.43 -6.65 -3.11
C SER A 49 -8.84 -5.69 -1.98
N ASN A 50 -7.87 -5.24 -1.18
CA ASN A 50 -8.07 -4.32 -0.08
C ASN A 50 -7.41 -2.94 -0.32
N PHE A 51 -7.42 -2.50 -1.59
CA PHE A 51 -6.59 -1.37 -1.98
C PHE A 51 -6.98 -0.05 -1.34
N GLN A 52 -8.27 0.14 -1.02
CA GLN A 52 -8.73 1.36 -0.36
C GLN A 52 -8.12 1.49 1.04
N GLU A 53 -8.28 0.49 1.90
CA GLU A 53 -7.68 0.48 3.25
C GLU A 53 -6.16 0.66 3.17
N PHE A 54 -5.52 -0.02 2.22
CA PHE A 54 -4.09 0.15 1.98
C PHE A 54 -3.71 1.62 1.68
N LEU A 55 -4.46 2.31 0.81
CA LEU A 55 -4.22 3.71 0.48
C LEU A 55 -4.54 4.64 1.66
N GLU A 56 -5.55 4.34 2.47
CA GLU A 56 -5.85 5.08 3.71
C GLU A 56 -4.66 5.01 4.66
N LEU A 57 -4.13 3.81 4.88
CA LEU A 57 -3.03 3.57 5.83
C LEU A 57 -1.66 4.09 5.36
N THR A 58 -1.43 4.20 4.04
CA THR A 58 -0.11 4.55 3.48
C THR A 58 -0.04 5.92 2.82
N VAL A 59 -1.13 6.41 2.24
CA VAL A 59 -1.19 7.74 1.61
C VAL A 59 -1.92 8.75 2.48
N GLY A 60 -2.81 8.28 3.37
CA GLY A 60 -3.74 9.14 4.10
C GLY A 60 -4.78 9.72 3.15
N ILE A 61 -5.50 8.84 2.44
CA ILE A 61 -6.55 9.31 1.52
C ILE A 61 -7.82 9.77 2.23
N ASP A 62 -8.07 9.26 3.42
CA ASP A 62 -9.11 9.72 4.34
C ASP A 62 -8.60 10.95 5.11
N HIS A 63 -9.37 12.04 5.06
CA HIS A 63 -9.05 13.28 5.75
C HIS A 63 -9.35 13.20 7.25
N GLU A 64 -10.28 12.34 7.65
CA GLU A 64 -10.62 12.09 9.06
C GLU A 64 -9.57 11.20 9.73
N GLN A 65 -8.76 10.48 8.94
CA GLN A 65 -7.69 9.61 9.40
C GLN A 65 -6.36 9.96 8.72
N PRO A 66 -5.71 11.08 9.11
CA PRO A 66 -4.40 11.43 8.60
C PRO A 66 -3.35 10.39 9.01
N LEU A 67 -2.24 10.35 8.27
CA LEU A 67 -1.10 9.51 8.64
C LEU A 67 -0.56 9.92 10.03
N PRO A 68 -0.22 8.95 10.90
CA PRO A 68 0.19 9.21 12.28
C PRO A 68 1.55 9.93 12.36
N PRO A 69 1.93 10.49 13.52
CA PRO A 69 3.28 11.01 13.75
C PRO A 69 4.36 9.90 13.70
N PRO A 70 5.65 10.24 13.52
CA PRO A 70 6.19 11.58 13.26
C PRO A 70 5.95 12.06 11.83
N LYS A 71 5.67 13.37 11.68
CA LYS A 71 5.26 14.01 10.41
C LYS A 71 6.25 13.78 9.26
N GLU A 72 7.54 13.85 9.54
CA GLU A 72 8.58 13.67 8.51
C GLU A 72 8.53 12.26 7.90
N VAL A 73 8.32 11.24 8.73
CA VAL A 73 8.23 9.86 8.29
C VAL A 73 6.90 9.60 7.60
N ALA A 74 5.80 10.16 8.11
CA ALA A 74 4.51 10.11 7.43
C ALA A 74 4.58 10.68 6.00
N GLN A 75 5.30 11.78 5.80
CA GLN A 75 5.54 12.35 4.48
C GLN A 75 6.41 11.46 3.59
N LYS A 76 7.43 10.80 4.15
CA LYS A 76 8.25 9.81 3.43
C LYS A 76 7.41 8.61 2.98
N LEU A 77 6.62 8.05 3.90
CA LEU A 77 5.68 6.96 3.63
C LEU A 77 4.72 7.34 2.50
N ARG A 78 4.05 8.49 2.61
CA ARG A 78 3.14 8.98 1.57
C ARG A 78 3.82 9.06 0.21
N LYS A 79 4.98 9.70 0.11
CA LYS A 79 5.72 9.83 -1.17
C LYS A 79 6.09 8.46 -1.76
N ALA A 80 6.58 7.54 -0.92
CA ALA A 80 6.98 6.21 -1.35
C ALA A 80 5.77 5.36 -1.81
N ALA A 81 4.65 5.46 -1.11
CA ALA A 81 3.38 4.81 -1.46
C ALA A 81 2.84 5.30 -2.80
N LEU A 82 2.79 6.62 -3.00
CA LEU A 82 2.34 7.22 -4.26
C LEU A 82 3.20 6.79 -5.44
N LYS A 83 4.54 6.83 -5.28
CA LYS A 83 5.47 6.36 -6.32
C LYS A 83 5.27 4.87 -6.62
N SER A 84 5.09 4.05 -5.58
CA SER A 84 4.88 2.61 -5.76
C SER A 84 3.57 2.31 -6.47
N VAL A 85 2.48 3.02 -6.16
CA VAL A 85 1.20 2.85 -6.86
C VAL A 85 1.32 3.23 -8.34
N GLN A 86 2.05 4.30 -8.67
CA GLN A 86 2.37 4.63 -10.06
C GLN A 86 3.13 3.49 -10.74
N ASP A 87 4.20 2.99 -10.13
CA ASP A 87 5.05 1.93 -10.71
C ASP A 87 4.28 0.61 -10.87
N TRP A 88 3.42 0.30 -9.91
CA TRP A 88 2.56 -0.87 -9.97
C TRP A 88 1.51 -0.72 -11.07
N HIS A 89 0.93 0.46 -11.23
CA HIS A 89 -0.02 0.73 -12.30
C HIS A 89 0.64 0.61 -13.68
N GLU A 90 1.83 1.18 -13.87
CA GLU A 90 2.59 1.07 -15.13
C GLU A 90 2.90 -0.39 -15.48
N LYS A 91 3.21 -1.22 -14.48
CA LYS A 91 3.59 -2.62 -14.69
C LYS A 91 2.43 -3.62 -14.73
N TYR A 92 1.37 -3.37 -13.97
CA TYR A 92 0.30 -4.33 -13.71
C TYR A 92 -1.11 -3.77 -13.93
N GLY A 93 -1.27 -2.47 -14.20
CA GLY A 93 -2.56 -1.79 -14.26
C GLY A 93 -3.55 -2.40 -15.25
N GLU A 94 -3.07 -2.88 -16.39
CA GLU A 94 -3.91 -3.56 -17.40
C GLU A 94 -4.56 -4.84 -16.85
N ALA A 95 -3.84 -5.58 -16.00
CA ALA A 95 -4.32 -6.84 -15.43
C ALA A 95 -5.20 -6.64 -14.19
N TYR A 96 -5.14 -5.48 -13.54
CA TYR A 96 -5.82 -5.21 -12.27
C TYR A 96 -6.61 -3.91 -12.31
N LYS A 97 -7.89 -4.01 -12.69
CA LYS A 97 -8.81 -2.86 -12.77
C LYS A 97 -8.84 -2.02 -11.49
N GLN A 98 -8.85 -2.65 -10.31
CA GLN A 98 -8.92 -1.92 -9.03
C GLN A 98 -7.64 -1.11 -8.75
N LEU A 99 -6.48 -1.60 -9.18
CA LEU A 99 -5.22 -0.85 -9.13
C LEU A 99 -5.24 0.36 -10.07
N ALA A 100 -5.72 0.18 -11.30
CA ALA A 100 -5.86 1.28 -12.26
C ALA A 100 -6.83 2.36 -11.76
N LEU A 101 -7.99 1.95 -11.21
CA LEU A 101 -8.94 2.88 -10.61
C LEU A 101 -8.33 3.68 -9.45
N GLY A 102 -7.63 3.00 -8.53
CA GLY A 102 -6.98 3.69 -7.42
C GLY A 102 -5.86 4.63 -7.87
N TYR A 103 -5.05 4.24 -8.86
CA TYR A 103 -4.07 5.15 -9.47
C TYR A 103 -4.72 6.40 -10.07
N HIS A 104 -5.77 6.24 -10.88
CA HIS A 104 -6.47 7.37 -11.49
C HIS A 104 -7.13 8.28 -10.45
N PHE A 105 -7.72 7.71 -9.39
CA PHE A 105 -8.23 8.46 -8.26
C PHE A 105 -7.14 9.33 -7.62
N LEU A 106 -5.96 8.77 -7.34
CA LEU A 106 -4.86 9.51 -6.74
C LEU A 106 -4.34 10.64 -7.65
N LYS A 107 -4.23 10.36 -8.96
CA LYS A 107 -3.81 11.35 -9.97
C LYS A 107 -4.80 12.52 -10.08
N GLN A 108 -6.10 12.24 -10.08
CA GLN A 108 -7.14 13.28 -10.12
C GLN A 108 -7.14 14.15 -8.86
N ASN A 109 -6.86 13.57 -7.70
CA ASN A 109 -6.76 14.28 -6.44
C ASN A 109 -5.40 14.98 -6.23
N LYS A 110 -4.57 15.10 -7.28
CA LYS A 110 -3.22 15.69 -7.25
C LYS A 110 -2.32 15.08 -6.17
N LYS A 111 -2.55 13.79 -5.85
CA LYS A 111 -1.70 13.03 -4.93
C LYS A 111 -0.54 12.36 -5.67
N VAL A 112 -0.65 12.15 -6.99
CA VAL A 112 0.40 11.63 -7.89
C VAL A 112 0.56 12.59 -9.06
#